data_AF-A0A177HNN5-F1
#
_entry.id   AF-A0A177HNN5-F1
#
_cell.length_a   1.000
_cell.length_b   1.000
_cell.length_c   1.000
_cell.angle_alpha   90.00
_cell.angle_beta   90.00
_cell.angle_gamma   90.00
#
_symmetry.space_group_name_H-M   'P 1'
#
loop_
_entity.id
_entity.type
_entity.pdbx_description
1 polymer ?
#
loop_
_entity_poly.entity_id
_entity_poly.type
_entity_poly.pdbx_seq_one_letter_code
_entity_poly.pdbx_strand_id
1 'polypeptide(L)'
;MLQPDKARVARLLNRYRAWERMMLADPTNLTVRRRFEDTAYTLCVLMGRRNAREAALAAESYLWPSHRSRAQAQVPHEADT
;
A
#
# COMPACT_ATOMS: atom_id res chain seq x y z
N MET A 1 4.61 -7.27 16.79
CA MET A 1 5.34 -6.59 15.70
C MET A 1 4.44 -5.52 15.12
N LEU A 2 4.89 -4.27 15.04
CA LEU A 2 4.10 -3.11 14.59
C LEU A 2 3.68 -3.31 13.13
N GLN A 3 2.38 -3.47 12.86
CA GLN A 3 1.89 -3.53 11.48
C GLN A 3 2.11 -2.15 10.81
N PRO A 4 2.49 -2.11 9.53
CA PRO A 4 2.69 -0.86 8.83
C PRO A 4 1.37 -0.08 8.74
N ASP A 5 1.40 1.22 9.06
CA ASP A 5 0.23 2.10 8.97
C ASP A 5 -0.44 2.01 7.59
N LYS A 6 -1.73 1.66 7.57
CA LYS A 6 -2.54 1.55 6.34
C LYS A 6 -2.51 2.84 5.53
N ALA A 7 -2.52 4.02 6.16
CA ALA A 7 -2.47 5.29 5.43
C ALA A 7 -1.12 5.49 4.73
N ARG A 8 -0.03 5.03 5.35
CA ARG A 8 1.30 5.00 4.72
C ARG A 8 1.34 4.04 3.54
N VAL A 9 0.80 2.82 3.69
CA VAL A 9 0.75 1.81 2.62
C VAL A 9 -0.09 2.31 1.43
N ALA A 10 -1.26 2.92 1.68
CA ALA A 10 -2.11 3.48 0.63
C ALA A 10 -1.41 4.58 -0.18
N ARG A 11 -0.70 5.49 0.49
CA ARG A 11 0.09 6.54 -0.18
C ARG A 11 1.21 5.96 -1.05
N LEU A 12 1.90 4.94 -0.54
CA LEU A 12 2.95 4.23 -1.30
C LEU A 12 2.40 3.50 -2.51
N LEU A 13 1.27 2.80 -2.37
CA LEU A 13 0.61 2.10 -3.47
C LEU A 13 0.15 3.07 -4.58
N ASN A 14 -0.47 4.19 -4.20
CA ASN A 14 -0.88 5.22 -5.16
C ASN A 14 0.32 5.80 -5.92
N ARG A 15 1.43 6.05 -5.22
CA ARG A 15 2.68 6.53 -5.83
C ARG A 15 3.28 5.48 -6.77
N TYR A 16 3.27 4.20 -6.38
CA TYR A 16 3.71 3.10 -7.23
C TYR A 16 2.92 3.07 -8.55
N ARG A 17 1.59 3.13 -8.49
CA ARG A 17 0.72 3.15 -9.69
C ARG A 17 0.91 4.39 -10.55
N ALA A 18 1.17 5.55 -9.94
CA ALA A 18 1.48 6.76 -10.69
C ALA A 18 2.80 6.62 -11.48
N TRP A 19 3.84 6.08 -10.85
CA TRP A 19 5.12 5.82 -11.50
C TRP A 19 5.04 4.73 -12.56
N GLU A 20 4.27 3.68 -12.32
CA GLU A 20 4.01 2.62 -13.32
C GLU A 20 3.43 3.22 -14.61
N ARG A 21 2.42 4.09 -14.51
CA ARG A 21 1.85 4.79 -15.67
C ARG A 21 2.86 5.71 -16.37
N MET A 22 3.68 6.44 -15.61
CA MET A 22 4.72 7.31 -16.18
C MET A 22 5.82 6.50 -16.88
N MET A 23 6.21 5.36 -16.33
CA MET A 23 7.20 4.46 -16.92
C MET A 23 6.71 3.81 -18.21
N LEU A 24 5.40 3.52 -18.31
CA LEU A 24 4.77 3.07 -19.54
C LEU A 24 4.68 4.18 -20.60
N ALA A 25 4.50 5.44 -20.17
CA ALA A 25 4.44 6.59 -21.07
C ALA A 25 5.81 7.04 -21.60
N ASP A 26 6.84 6.99 -20.76
CA ASP A 26 8.23 7.30 -21.11
C ASP A 26 9.20 6.32 -20.42
N PRO A 27 9.48 5.18 -21.07
CA PRO A 27 10.38 4.16 -20.51
C PRO A 27 11.85 4.57 -20.52
N THR A 28 12.22 5.62 -21.26
CA THR A 28 13.61 6.09 -21.38
C THR A 28 14.00 7.08 -20.28
N ASN A 29 13.02 7.61 -19.55
CA ASN A 29 13.26 8.53 -18.46
C ASN A 29 13.86 7.83 -17.22
N LEU A 30 15.17 7.95 -17.09
CA LEU A 30 15.93 7.33 -15.99
C LEU A 30 15.52 7.84 -14.61
N THR A 31 15.03 9.09 -14.51
CA THR A 31 14.55 9.65 -13.24
C THR A 31 13.25 8.98 -12.81
N VAL A 32 12.32 8.80 -13.74
CA VAL A 32 11.06 8.06 -13.49
C VAL A 32 11.36 6.62 -13.12
N ARG A 33 12.28 5.95 -13.84
CA ARG A 33 12.69 4.58 -13.54
C ARG A 33 13.26 4.45 -12.12
N ARG A 34 14.18 5.33 -11.73
CA ARG A 34 14.78 5.31 -10.38
C ARG A 34 13.73 5.53 -9.29
N ARG A 35 12.81 6.49 -9.48
CA ARG A 35 11.72 6.75 -8.52
C ARG A 35 10.73 5.60 -8.42
N PHE A 36 10.47 4.92 -9.54
CA PHE A 36 9.66 3.70 -9.58
C PHE A 36 10.34 2.58 -8.77
N GLU A 37 11.63 2.32 -9.03
CA GLU A 37 12.42 1.29 -8.34
C GLU A 37 12.50 1.54 -6.82
N ASP A 38 12.76 2.78 -6.38
CA ASP A 38 12.79 3.15 -4.95
C ASP A 38 11.44 2.89 -4.26
N THR A 39 10.35 3.25 -4.94
CA THR A 39 8.98 3.06 -4.43
C THR A 39 8.64 1.58 -4.38
N ALA A 40 9.01 0.82 -5.41
CA ALA A 40 8.83 -0.62 -5.51
C ALA A 40 9.61 -1.36 -4.41
N TYR A 41 10.87 -1.00 -4.17
CA TYR A 41 11.70 -1.57 -3.13
C TYR A 41 11.08 -1.38 -1.74
N THR A 42 10.62 -0.16 -1.45
CA THR A 42 9.94 0.14 -0.18
C THR A 42 8.68 -0.71 -0.01
N LEU A 43 7.88 -0.86 -1.07
CA LEU A 43 6.66 -1.67 -1.04
C LEU A 43 6.96 -3.16 -0.83
N CYS A 44 8.00 -3.68 -1.50
CA CYS A 44 8.50 -5.05 -1.32
C CYS A 44 8.89 -5.35 0.13
N VAL A 45 9.66 -4.44 0.76
CA VAL A 45 10.07 -4.58 2.17
C VAL A 45 8.85 -4.54 3.10
N LEU A 46 7.94 -3.59 2.89
CA LEU A 46 6.75 -3.46 3.75
C LEU A 46 5.82 -4.67 3.67
N MET A 47 5.67 -5.25 2.48
CA MET A 47 4.76 -6.39 2.24
C MET A 47 5.46 -7.75 2.37
N GLY A 48 6.77 -7.79 2.59
CA GLY A 48 7.56 -9.03 2.66
C GLY A 48 7.57 -9.81 1.35
N ARG A 49 7.56 -9.13 0.20
CA ARG A 49 7.53 -9.76 -1.13
C ARG A 49 8.83 -9.50 -1.88
N ARG A 50 9.22 -10.45 -2.74
CA ARG A 50 10.46 -10.36 -3.53
C ARG A 50 10.31 -9.60 -4.84
N ASN A 51 9.08 -9.34 -5.29
CA ASN A 51 8.82 -8.61 -6.51
C ASN A 51 7.76 -7.52 -6.31
N ALA A 52 7.89 -6.45 -7.11
CA ALA A 52 7.08 -5.25 -6.99
C ALA A 52 5.59 -5.50 -7.24
N ARG A 53 5.29 -6.37 -8.23
CA ARG A 53 3.91 -6.71 -8.61
C ARG A 53 3.18 -7.44 -7.50
N GLU A 54 3.81 -8.44 -6.90
CA GLU A 54 3.27 -9.17 -5.75
C GLU A 54 3.17 -8.28 -4.51
N ALA A 55 4.14 -7.38 -4.31
CA ALA A 55 4.06 -6.39 -3.25
C ALA A 55 2.84 -5.48 -3.44
N ALA A 56 2.57 -5.02 -4.67
CA ALA A 56 1.38 -4.23 -4.98
C ALA A 56 0.08 -5.01 -4.71
N LEU A 57 -0.02 -6.26 -5.16
CA LEU A 57 -1.19 -7.12 -4.89
C LEU A 57 -1.38 -7.39 -3.39
N ALA A 58 -0.30 -7.62 -2.65
CA ALA A 58 -0.35 -7.79 -1.19
C ALA A 58 -0.79 -6.49 -0.50
N ALA A 59 -0.31 -5.34 -0.96
CA ALA A 59 -0.71 -4.03 -0.45
C ALA A 59 -2.19 -3.74 -0.76
N GLU A 60 -2.66 -4.03 -1.97
CA GLU A 60 -4.07 -3.95 -2.33
C GLU A 60 -4.93 -4.84 -1.44
N SER A 61 -4.50 -6.08 -1.20
CA SER A 61 -5.20 -7.01 -0.30
C SER A 61 -5.17 -6.55 1.16
N TYR A 62 -4.08 -5.93 1.60
CA TYR A 62 -3.92 -5.37 2.95
C TYR A 62 -4.80 -4.14 3.18
N LEU A 63 -4.99 -3.33 2.13
CA LEU A 63 -5.84 -2.14 2.12
C LEU A 63 -7.28 -2.44 1.79
N TRP A 64 -7.57 -3.60 1.20
CA TRP A 64 -8.93 -4.02 0.89
C TRP A 64 -9.75 -3.91 2.19
N PRO A 65 -10.94 -3.30 2.13
CA PRO A 65 -11.80 -3.25 3.29
C PRO A 65 -12.16 -4.69 3.64
N SER A 66 -11.49 -5.26 4.64
CA SER A 66 -12.15 -6.26 5.45
C SER A 66 -13.37 -5.53 5.98
N HIS A 67 -14.57 -6.02 5.67
CA HIS A 67 -15.87 -5.52 6.11
C HIS A 67 -16.05 -5.50 7.66
N ARG A 68 -14.94 -5.57 8.41
CA ARG A 68 -14.79 -5.69 9.84
C ARG A 68 -14.35 -4.38 10.51
N SER A 69 -13.93 -3.36 9.76
CA SER A 69 -13.57 -2.04 10.34
C SER A 69 -14.75 -1.06 10.45
N ARG A 70 -15.92 -1.35 9.84
CA ARG A 70 -17.19 -0.67 10.17
C ARG A 70 -17.91 -1.30 11.36
N ALA A 71 -17.63 -2.58 11.67
CA ALA A 71 -18.14 -3.27 12.85
C ALA A 71 -17.34 -2.97 14.14
N GLN A 72 -16.15 -2.38 14.01
CA GLN A 72 -15.30 -2.00 15.16
C GLN A 72 -15.47 -0.53 15.59
N ALA A 73 -16.30 0.24 14.89
CA ALA A 73 -16.71 1.59 15.31
C ALA A 73 -18.03 1.59 16.11
N GLN A 74 -18.52 0.42 16.54
CA GLN A 74 -19.74 0.29 17.34
C GLN A 74 -19.47 -0.53 18.61
N VAL A 75 -18.61 0.00 19.47
CA VAL A 75 -18.71 -0.29 20.92
C VAL A 75 -18.56 1.04 21.66
N PRO A 76 -19.68 1.64 22.09
CA PRO A 76 -19.74 2.25 23.39
C PRO A 76 -20.13 1.16 24.39
N HIS A 77 -19.20 0.94 25.30
CA HIS A 77 -19.32 0.16 26.53
C HIS A 77 -20.33 0.83 27.48
N GLU A 78 -21.25 0.00 27.99
CA GLU A 78 -22.00 0.11 29.27
C GLU A 78 -22.74 1.42 29.62
N ALA A 79 -24.06 1.31 29.75
CA ALA A 79 -24.80 1.99 30.80
C ALA A 79 -25.44 0.90 31.67
N ASP A 80 -24.82 0.68 32.81
CA ASP A 80 -25.31 -0.07 33.97
C ASP A 80 -26.47 0.71 34.62
N THR A 81 -27.40 0.00 35.25
CA THR A 81 -28.68 0.39 35.92
C THR A 81 -29.97 0.21 35.12
#